data_AF-A0A438HSU2-F1
#
_entry.id   AF-A0A438HSU2-F1
#
_cell.length_a   1.000
_cell.length_b   1.000
_cell.length_c   1.000
_cell.angle_alpha   90.00
_cell.angle_beta   90.00
_cell.angle_gamma   90.00
#
_symmetry.space_group_name_H-M   'P 1'
#
loop_
_entity.id
_entity.type
_entity.pdbx_description
1 polymer ?
#
loop_
_entity_poly.entity_id
_entity_poly.type
_entity_poly.pdbx_seq_one_letter_code
_entity_poly.pdbx_strand_id
1 'polypeptide(L)'
;MRGGRGECPTSNRCGDQGPLIQFPFRLKGQPHHCGYPRFVLSCTENNQIMLELPDSVKLLVKNIIYKSREIIVQNPDNCLERQLRNLSLASSPFQFKFEGGRHLLQLFLT
;
A
#
# COMPACT_ATOMS: atom_id res chain seq x y z
N MET A 1 11.75 -29.73 -5.10
CA MET A 1 10.40 -29.12 -5.26
C MET A 1 9.59 -29.39 -4.00
N ARG A 2 9.29 -28.36 -3.19
CA ARG A 2 8.15 -28.29 -2.24
C ARG A 2 8.21 -26.92 -1.53
N GLY A 3 7.55 -25.92 -2.11
CA GLY A 3 7.26 -24.66 -1.40
C GLY A 3 6.08 -24.89 -0.47
N GLY A 4 6.26 -24.65 0.83
CA GLY A 4 5.25 -24.86 1.85
C GLY A 4 3.99 -24.03 1.59
N ARG A 5 2.83 -24.68 1.59
CA ARG A 5 1.49 -24.11 1.32
C ARG A 5 0.94 -23.21 2.44
N GLY A 6 1.78 -22.52 3.20
CA GLY A 6 1.33 -21.74 4.36
C GLY A 6 2.31 -20.69 4.88
N GLU A 7 3.53 -20.62 4.34
CA GLU A 7 4.51 -19.63 4.79
C GLU A 7 4.35 -18.33 4.00
N CYS A 8 4.27 -17.22 4.74
CA CYS A 8 4.38 -15.92 4.12
C CYS A 8 5.82 -15.76 3.64
N PRO A 9 6.05 -15.36 2.37
CA PRO A 9 7.40 -15.20 1.85
C PRO A 9 8.26 -14.32 2.78
N THR A 10 9.52 -14.67 2.93
CA THR A 10 10.50 -13.85 3.66
C THR A 10 10.89 -12.59 2.88
N SER A 11 10.80 -12.64 1.54
CA SER A 11 11.02 -11.49 0.67
C SER A 11 9.71 -10.75 0.41
N ASN A 12 9.56 -9.60 1.08
CA ASN A 12 8.40 -8.72 0.99
C ASN A 12 8.81 -7.30 0.57
N ARG A 13 9.69 -7.17 -0.42
CA ARG A 13 10.15 -5.87 -0.93
C ARG A 13 9.98 -5.81 -2.44
N CYS A 14 9.74 -4.61 -2.95
CA CYS A 14 9.95 -4.31 -4.36
C CYS A 14 11.40 -3.80 -4.49
N GLY A 15 12.28 -4.64 -5.01
CA GLY A 15 13.73 -4.39 -5.09
C GLY A 15 14.45 -4.35 -3.73
N ASP A 16 15.78 -4.27 -3.80
CA ASP A 16 16.64 -4.35 -2.61
C ASP A 16 16.55 -3.12 -1.69
N GLN A 17 16.19 -1.96 -2.26
CA GLN A 17 16.14 -0.67 -1.55
C GLN A 17 14.72 -0.24 -1.15
N GLY A 18 13.68 -0.99 -1.54
CA GLY A 18 12.29 -0.67 -1.19
C GLY A 18 12.00 -0.90 0.30
N PRO A 19 10.97 -0.22 0.88
CA PRO A 19 10.59 -0.47 2.26
C PRO A 19 10.06 -1.90 2.40
N LEU A 20 10.28 -2.48 3.57
CA LEU A 20 9.80 -3.82 3.87
C LEU A 20 8.27 -3.81 4.01
N ILE A 21 7.61 -4.74 3.34
CA ILE A 21 6.16 -4.97 3.43
C ILE A 21 5.93 -6.03 4.50
N GLN A 22 5.09 -5.69 5.47
CA GLN A 22 4.73 -6.55 6.59
C GLN A 22 3.24 -6.39 6.87
N PHE A 23 2.71 -7.28 7.69
CA PHE A 23 1.36 -7.14 8.23
C PHE A 23 1.17 -5.72 8.80
N PRO A 24 0.08 -5.01 8.45
CA PRO A 24 -1.16 -5.53 7.88
C PRO A 24 -1.21 -5.59 6.35
N PHE A 25 -0.14 -5.19 5.65
CA PHE A 25 -0.04 -5.19 4.20
C PHE A 25 0.46 -6.52 3.64
N ARG A 26 0.10 -6.81 2.39
CA ARG A 26 0.65 -7.93 1.61
C ARG A 26 0.85 -7.54 0.15
N LEU A 27 1.76 -8.23 -0.53
CA LEU A 27 1.93 -8.11 -1.97
C LEU A 27 0.86 -8.91 -2.72
N LYS A 28 0.46 -8.40 -3.89
CA LYS A 28 -0.37 -9.14 -4.84
C LYS A 28 0.36 -10.43 -5.24
N GLY A 29 -0.30 -11.57 -5.05
CA GLY A 29 0.29 -12.90 -5.23
C GLY A 29 0.71 -13.59 -3.94
N GLN A 30 0.74 -12.88 -2.80
CA GLN A 30 0.91 -13.52 -1.49
C GLN A 30 -0.39 -14.14 -0.99
N PRO A 31 -0.30 -15.24 -0.21
CA PRO A 31 -1.46 -15.84 0.44
C PRO A 31 -2.29 -14.84 1.25
N HIS A 32 -3.60 -15.09 1.35
CA HIS A 32 -4.52 -14.21 2.05
C HIS A 32 -4.22 -14.04 3.54
N HIS A 33 -3.63 -15.05 4.19
CA HIS A 33 -3.27 -14.98 5.61
C HIS A 33 -2.04 -14.09 5.89
N CYS A 34 -1.35 -13.60 4.87
CA CYS A 34 -0.15 -12.76 5.03
C CYS A 34 -0.44 -11.27 5.21
N GLY A 35 -1.69 -10.85 5.07
CA GLY A 35 -2.11 -9.46 5.26
C GLY A 35 -3.61 -9.29 5.00
N TYR A 36 -4.14 -8.10 5.24
CA TYR A 36 -5.58 -7.89 5.07
C TYR A 36 -6.00 -7.89 3.60
N PRO A 37 -7.20 -8.41 3.27
CA PRO A 37 -7.72 -8.43 1.91
C PRO A 37 -7.79 -7.05 1.24
N ARG A 38 -7.99 -5.98 2.02
CA ARG A 38 -8.09 -4.59 1.52
C ARG A 38 -6.76 -3.82 1.55
N PHE A 39 -5.68 -4.43 2.05
CA PHE A 39 -4.35 -3.82 2.14
C PHE A 39 -3.35 -4.54 1.25
N VAL A 40 -3.68 -4.57 -0.04
CA VAL A 40 -2.86 -5.22 -1.07
C VAL A 40 -2.00 -4.17 -1.76
N LEU A 41 -0.71 -4.45 -1.82
CA LEU A 41 0.30 -3.66 -2.52
C LEU A 41 0.78 -4.41 -3.77
N SER A 42 1.29 -3.70 -4.76
CA SER A 42 1.90 -4.29 -5.95
C SER A 42 3.28 -3.70 -6.22
N CYS A 43 4.18 -4.49 -6.80
CA CYS A 43 5.44 -3.97 -7.33
C CYS A 43 5.27 -3.50 -8.78
N THR A 44 5.93 -2.40 -9.12
CA THR A 44 6.11 -1.96 -10.50
C THR A 44 7.36 -2.58 -11.11
N GLU A 45 7.48 -2.49 -12.44
CA GLU A 45 8.69 -2.88 -13.18
C GLU A 45 9.94 -2.11 -12.73
N ASN A 46 9.75 -0.89 -12.22
CA ASN A 46 10.82 -0.06 -11.67
C ASN A 46 11.13 -0.35 -10.19
N ASN A 47 10.72 -1.52 -9.68
CA ASN A 47 10.90 -1.92 -8.28
C ASN A 47 10.26 -0.96 -7.26
N GLN A 48 9.19 -0.27 -7.63
CA GLN A 48 8.46 0.61 -6.72
C GLN A 48 7.22 -0.06 -6.16
N ILE A 49 6.79 0.33 -4.96
CA ILE A 49 5.57 -0.16 -4.34
C ILE A 49 4.41 0.75 -4.73
N MET A 50 3.32 0.14 -5.17
CA MET A 50 2.06 0.82 -5.46
C MET A 50 0.95 0.32 -4.54
N LEU A 51 0.15 1.28 -4.08
CA LEU A 51 -1.13 1.06 -3.42
C LEU A 51 -2.23 1.34 -4.44
N GLU A 52 -3.15 0.40 -4.59
CA GLU A 52 -4.35 0.57 -5.41
C GLU A 52 -5.54 0.78 -4.47
N LEU A 53 -6.14 1.97 -4.55
CA LEU A 53 -7.37 2.31 -3.85
C LEU A 53 -8.59 1.86 -4.70
N PRO A 54 -9.82 1.89 -4.13
CA PRO A 54 -11.03 1.80 -4.93
C PRO A 54 -11.02 2.77 -6.13
N ASP A 55 -11.87 2.53 -7.12
CA ASP A 55 -11.97 3.36 -8.35
C ASP A 55 -10.65 3.46 -9.15
N SER A 56 -9.80 2.43 -9.03
CA SER A 56 -8.54 2.28 -9.78
C SER A 56 -7.51 3.40 -9.55
N VAL A 57 -7.60 4.13 -8.43
CA VAL A 57 -6.61 5.14 -8.09
C VAL A 57 -5.33 4.48 -7.60
N LYS A 58 -4.24 4.88 -8.24
CA LYS A 58 -2.91 4.28 -8.10
C LYS A 58 -1.98 5.27 -7.42
N LEU A 59 -1.41 4.85 -6.28
CA LEU A 59 -0.57 5.67 -5.45
C LEU A 59 0.79 5.03 -5.25
N LEU A 60 1.84 5.82 -5.44
CA LEU A 60 3.21 5.41 -5.19
C LEU A 60 3.50 5.46 -3.69
N VAL A 61 3.85 4.31 -3.11
CA VAL A 61 4.23 4.22 -1.70
C VAL A 61 5.67 4.66 -1.54
N LYS A 62 5.90 5.70 -0.75
CA LYS A 62 7.24 6.20 -0.43
C LYS A 62 7.77 5.63 0.87
N ASN A 63 6.90 5.43 1.86
CA ASN A 63 7.29 4.87 3.15
C ASN A 63 6.10 4.23 3.85
N ILE A 64 6.38 3.25 4.72
CA ILE A 64 5.38 2.61 5.59
C ILE A 64 5.86 2.76 7.03
N ILE A 65 5.06 3.43 7.86
CA ILE A 65 5.36 3.66 9.27
C ILE A 65 4.49 2.73 10.11
N TYR A 66 5.02 1.54 10.44
CA TYR A 66 4.30 0.50 11.17
C TYR A 66 3.88 0.94 12.59
N LYS A 67 4.71 1.75 13.26
CA LYS A 67 4.45 2.20 14.64
C LYS A 67 3.17 3.05 14.73
N SER A 68 2.95 3.95 13.78
CA SER A 68 1.75 4.79 13.70
C SER A 68 0.65 4.22 12.81
N ARG A 69 0.91 3.10 12.11
CA ARG A 69 0.01 2.48 11.13
C ARG A 69 -0.35 3.43 9.99
N GLU A 70 0.68 4.07 9.44
CA GLU A 70 0.55 5.07 8.38
C GLU A 70 1.34 4.65 7.15
N ILE A 71 0.85 5.06 5.99
CA ILE A 71 1.53 4.90 4.72
C ILE A 71 1.66 6.25 4.04
N ILE A 72 2.90 6.62 3.71
CA ILE A 72 3.21 7.85 3.00
C ILE A 72 3.15 7.54 1.51
N VAL A 73 2.30 8.26 0.81
CA VAL A 73 2.02 8.06 -0.60
C VAL A 73 2.29 9.33 -1.40
N GLN A 74 2.51 9.14 -2.69
CA GLN A 74 2.58 10.19 -3.68
C GLN A 74 1.80 9.78 -4.93
N ASN A 75 1.21 10.74 -5.62
CA ASN A 75 0.64 10.47 -6.92
C ASN A 75 1.74 10.59 -7.98
N PRO A 76 1.93 9.59 -8.85
CA PRO A 76 2.82 9.73 -9.99
C PRO A 76 2.48 10.95 -10.88
N ASP A 77 1.20 11.34 -10.98
CA ASP A 77 0.72 12.37 -11.90
C ASP A 77 0.53 13.76 -11.26
N ASN A 78 1.00 13.98 -10.02
CA ASN A 78 0.86 15.24 -9.26
C ASN A 78 -0.58 15.81 -9.11
N CYS A 79 -1.62 15.13 -9.58
CA CYS A 79 -3.02 15.60 -9.53
C CYS A 79 -3.82 14.96 -8.37
N LEU A 80 -3.13 14.59 -7.28
CA LEU A 80 -3.69 13.75 -6.22
C LEU A 80 -4.89 14.39 -5.53
N GLU A 81 -4.87 15.70 -5.27
CA GLU A 81 -5.98 16.39 -4.62
C GLU A 81 -7.28 16.27 -5.42
N ARG A 82 -7.22 16.34 -6.75
CA ARG A 82 -8.41 16.26 -7.61
C ARG A 82 -8.94 14.82 -7.69
N GLN A 83 -8.04 13.83 -7.76
CA GLN A 83 -8.44 12.42 -7.75
C GLN A 83 -9.03 12.01 -6.40
N LEU A 84 -8.47 12.46 -5.28
CA LEU A 84 -8.97 12.17 -3.93
C LEU A 84 -10.30 12.86 -3.61
N ARG A 85 -10.54 14.06 -4.15
CA ARG A 85 -11.85 14.73 -4.02
C ARG A 85 -12.97 13.97 -4.72
N ASN A 86 -12.66 13.28 -5.83
CA ASN A 86 -13.63 12.50 -6.61
C ASN A 86 -13.76 11.05 -6.13
N LEU A 87 -12.76 10.54 -5.41
CA LEU A 87 -12.83 9.26 -4.72
C LEU A 87 -13.87 9.34 -3.61
N SER A 88 -14.83 8.43 -3.60
CA SER A 88 -15.63 8.19 -2.41
C SER A 88 -14.75 7.49 -1.37
N LEU A 89 -14.00 8.28 -0.59
CA LEU A 89 -13.18 7.80 0.52
C LEU A 89 -13.96 6.98 1.54
N ALA A 90 -15.31 7.10 1.55
CA ALA A 90 -16.19 6.26 2.35
C ALA A 90 -16.05 4.76 2.03
N SER A 91 -15.64 4.40 0.82
CA SER A 91 -15.44 3.00 0.41
C SER A 91 -14.05 2.45 0.77
N SER A 92 -13.11 3.34 1.10
CA SER A 92 -11.71 3.03 1.38
C SER A 92 -11.48 2.74 2.86
N PRO A 93 -10.68 1.72 3.23
CA PRO A 93 -10.30 1.44 4.62
C PRO A 93 -9.21 2.40 5.15
N PHE A 94 -9.01 3.55 4.52
CA PHE A 94 -7.96 4.52 4.88
C PHE A 94 -8.54 5.91 5.14
N GLN A 95 -8.02 6.62 6.14
CA GLN A 95 -8.22 8.08 6.26
C GLN A 95 -7.09 8.84 5.60
N PHE A 96 -7.44 9.92 4.92
CA PHE A 96 -6.50 10.75 4.20
C PHE A 96 -6.11 12.00 4.99
N LYS A 97 -4.81 12.31 5.03
CA LYS A 97 -4.25 13.50 5.67
C LYS A 97 -3.19 14.15 4.77
N PHE A 98 -3.18 15.48 4.76
CA PHE A 98 -2.16 16.25 4.07
C PHE A 98 -1.20 16.87 5.09
N GLU A 99 0.08 16.55 5.00
CA GLU A 99 1.11 17.08 5.90
C GLU A 99 2.33 17.53 5.09
N GLY A 100 2.60 18.85 5.08
CA GLY A 100 3.85 19.40 4.55
C GLY A 100 4.20 18.97 3.11
N GLY A 101 3.21 18.92 2.21
CA GLY A 101 3.42 18.50 0.81
C GLY A 101 3.44 16.98 0.60
N ARG A 102 3.24 16.19 1.65
CA ARG A 102 3.10 14.74 1.59
C ARG A 102 1.65 14.34 1.80
N HIS A 103 1.28 13.28 1.10
CA HIS A 103 -0.04 12.67 1.21
C HIS A 103 0.13 11.45 2.12
N LEU A 104 -0.59 11.43 3.23
CA LEU A 104 -0.51 10.40 4.25
C LEU A 104 -1.86 9.68 4.34
N LEU A 105 -1.81 8.36 4.37
CA LEU A 105 -2.97 7.52 4.60
C LEU A 105 -2.81 6.80 5.93
N GLN A 106 -3.82 6.92 6.79
CA GLN A 106 -3.90 6.20 8.06
C GLN A 106 -4.75 4.95 7.90
N LEU A 107 -4.26 3.81 8.40
CA LEU A 107 -4.89 2.49 8.26
C LEU A 107 -6.03 2.27 9.26
N PHE A 108 -7.15 1.74 8.79
CA PHE A 108 -8.22 1.20 9.64
C PHE A 108 -8.28 -0.32 9.56
N LEU A 109 -8.04 -0.97 10.69
CA LEU A 109 -8.26 -2.42 10.81
C LEU A 109 -9.76 -2.61 11.10
N THR A 110 -10.55 -2.89 10.07
CA THR A 110 -11.98 -3.23 10.19
C THR A 110 -12.21 -4.69 9.83
#